data_AF-A0A5A5THC5-F1
#
_entry.id   AF-A0A5A5THC5-F1
#
_cell.length_a   1.000
_cell.length_b   1.000
_cell.length_c   1.000
_cell.angle_alpha   90.00
_cell.angle_beta   90.00
_cell.angle_gamma   90.00
#
_symmetry.space_group_name_H-M   'P 1'
#
loop_
_entity.id
_entity.type
_entity.pdbx_description
1 polymer ?
#
loop_
_entity_poly.entity_id
_entity_poly.type
_entity_poly.pdbx_seq_one_letter_code
_entity_poly.pdbx_strand_id
1 'polypeptide(L)'
;MEQDKKHHVKTISTGLSPAAQQRLQRFKTEYKQSLRDDIEAIALAVVVWGPGVDVESPAAQKRWDIKEALAEKGHAPVFSEELDDEEDLQDLIETGEGLLLKALHQAKNADFLILLLDDRAMGVITELSICTRRDIAAKTFVMVPESFQKDFTYTAAITMIQGGNGAIQFYTYTDLERCYVLTAAVKRVEARRRLFAWQRSGAIV
;
A
#
# COMPACT_ATOMS: atom_id res chain seq x y z
N MET A 1 0.87 44.52 -0.99
CA MET A 1 -0.28 44.32 -1.90
C MET A 1 0.26 43.70 -3.17
N GLU A 2 0.32 42.38 -3.23
CA GLU A 2 0.88 41.65 -4.36
C GLU A 2 -0.28 40.91 -5.03
N GLN A 3 -0.59 41.33 -6.26
CA GLN A 3 -1.72 40.80 -7.01
C GLN A 3 -1.37 39.40 -7.51
N ASP A 4 -2.02 38.42 -6.89
CA ASP A 4 -2.09 37.03 -7.28
C ASP A 4 -2.64 36.90 -8.71
N LYS A 5 -1.75 36.74 -9.69
CA LYS A 5 -2.08 36.56 -11.11
C LYS A 5 -2.69 35.16 -11.31
N LYS A 6 -3.96 35.00 -10.92
CA LYS A 6 -4.80 33.88 -11.34
C LYS A 6 -4.81 33.82 -12.87
N HIS A 7 -4.05 32.89 -13.43
CA HIS A 7 -4.14 32.55 -14.85
C HIS A 7 -5.51 31.91 -15.08
N HIS A 8 -6.51 32.73 -15.40
CA HIS A 8 -7.74 32.25 -15.99
C HIS A 8 -7.38 31.62 -17.33
N VAL A 9 -7.29 30.30 -17.36
CA VAL A 9 -7.36 29.53 -18.60
C VAL A 9 -8.69 29.91 -19.24
N LYS A 10 -8.66 30.81 -20.23
CA LYS A 10 -9.81 31.09 -21.09
C LYS A 10 -10.21 29.76 -21.71
N THR A 11 -11.36 29.23 -21.32
CA THR A 11 -11.94 28.05 -21.96
C THR A 11 -12.09 28.37 -23.44
N ILE A 12 -11.25 27.77 -24.28
CA ILE A 12 -11.30 27.88 -25.74
C ILE A 12 -12.51 27.07 -26.21
N SER A 13 -13.72 27.53 -25.91
CA SER A 13 -14.97 26.88 -26.37
C SER A 13 -15.77 27.74 -27.33
N THR A 14 -15.42 29.02 -27.50
CA THR A 14 -16.09 29.92 -28.43
C THR A 14 -15.31 29.98 -29.76
N GLY A 15 -15.80 29.26 -30.76
CA GLY A 15 -15.28 29.33 -32.15
C GLY A 15 -14.92 28.00 -32.83
N LEU A 16 -15.11 26.85 -32.17
CA LEU A 16 -14.85 25.56 -32.80
C LEU A 16 -15.94 25.21 -33.82
N SER A 17 -15.54 24.77 -35.02
CA SER A 17 -16.46 24.19 -36.00
C SER A 17 -17.14 22.93 -35.44
N PRO A 18 -18.31 22.53 -35.96
CA PRO A 18 -19.00 21.31 -35.50
C PRO A 18 -18.11 20.05 -35.56
N ALA A 19 -17.30 19.90 -36.62
CA ALA A 19 -16.36 18.79 -36.75
C ALA A 19 -15.26 18.83 -35.67
N ALA A 20 -14.73 20.02 -35.36
CA ALA A 20 -13.74 20.19 -34.29
C ALA A 20 -14.32 19.92 -32.90
N GLN A 21 -15.58 20.30 -32.64
CA GLN A 21 -16.27 19.96 -31.40
C GLN A 21 -16.47 18.45 -31.25
N GLN A 22 -16.90 17.76 -32.32
CA GLN A 22 -17.03 16.30 -32.32
C GLN A 22 -15.69 15.59 -32.07
N ARG A 23 -14.61 16.03 -32.73
CA ARG A 23 -13.27 15.47 -32.51
C ARG A 23 -12.80 15.70 -31.07
N LEU A 24 -13.03 16.88 -30.50
CA LEU A 24 -12.64 17.19 -29.11
C LEU A 24 -13.40 16.32 -28.10
N GLN A 25 -14.71 16.10 -28.29
CA GLN A 25 -15.47 15.21 -27.41
C GLN A 25 -14.98 13.77 -27.52
N ARG A 26 -14.71 13.29 -28.74
CA ARG A 26 -14.13 11.96 -28.95
C ARG A 26 -12.77 11.83 -28.26
N PHE A 27 -11.90 12.81 -28.43
CA PHE A 27 -10.59 12.85 -27.76
C PHE A 27 -10.73 12.78 -26.24
N LYS A 28 -11.64 13.56 -25.64
CA LYS A 28 -11.86 13.55 -24.18
C LYS A 28 -12.31 12.18 -23.68
N THR A 29 -13.18 11.50 -24.43
CA THR A 29 -13.63 10.14 -24.10
C THR A 29 -12.49 9.14 -24.24
N GLU A 30 -11.80 9.13 -25.38
CA GLU A 30 -10.64 8.26 -25.65
C GLU A 30 -9.56 8.44 -24.59
N TYR A 31 -9.21 9.69 -24.26
CA TYR A 31 -8.21 10.03 -23.25
C TYR A 31 -8.59 9.53 -21.85
N LYS A 32 -9.84 9.76 -21.43
CA LYS A 32 -10.31 9.31 -20.11
C LYS A 32 -10.33 7.79 -20.01
N GLN A 33 -10.75 7.12 -21.09
CA GLN A 33 -10.78 5.66 -21.13
C GLN A 33 -9.37 5.09 -21.08
N SER A 34 -8.47 5.56 -21.96
CA SER A 34 -7.06 5.16 -21.97
C SER A 34 -6.40 5.36 -20.61
N LEU A 35 -6.58 6.53 -19.97
CA LEU A 35 -5.99 6.79 -18.66
C LEU A 35 -6.51 5.83 -17.58
N ARG A 36 -7.79 5.44 -17.64
CA ARG A 36 -8.36 4.46 -16.72
C ARG A 36 -7.78 3.07 -16.99
N ASP A 37 -7.79 2.64 -18.25
CA ASP A 37 -7.30 1.32 -18.67
C ASP A 37 -5.82 1.15 -18.30
N ASP A 38 -4.99 2.18 -18.50
CA ASP A 38 -3.57 2.17 -18.16
C ASP A 38 -3.33 1.99 -16.65
N ILE A 39 -4.16 2.63 -15.81
CA ILE A 39 -4.06 2.50 -14.35
C ILE A 39 -4.58 1.14 -13.90
N GLU A 40 -5.73 0.70 -14.41
CA GLU A 40 -6.38 -0.55 -14.01
C GLU A 40 -5.61 -1.79 -14.49
N ALA A 41 -4.83 -1.69 -15.57
CA ALA A 41 -3.93 -2.75 -16.03
C ALA A 41 -2.75 -3.02 -15.08
N ILE A 42 -2.52 -2.18 -14.06
CA ILE A 42 -1.44 -2.37 -13.08
C ILE A 42 -1.98 -3.15 -11.88
N ALA A 43 -1.70 -4.44 -11.87
CA ALA A 43 -1.79 -5.26 -10.66
C ALA A 43 -0.51 -5.09 -9.83
N LEU A 44 -0.66 -5.00 -8.50
CA LEU A 44 0.47 -4.94 -7.56
C LEU A 44 0.50 -6.23 -6.75
N ALA A 45 1.68 -6.82 -6.58
CA ALA A 45 1.89 -7.88 -5.60
C ALA A 45 1.99 -7.24 -4.21
N VAL A 46 1.00 -7.50 -3.36
CA VAL A 46 0.90 -6.88 -2.02
C VAL A 46 1.06 -7.96 -0.96
N VAL A 47 2.13 -7.87 -0.18
CA VAL A 47 2.29 -8.75 0.98
C VAL A 47 1.63 -8.08 2.18
N VAL A 48 0.71 -8.79 2.83
CA VAL A 48 0.00 -8.32 4.02
C VAL A 48 0.52 -9.09 5.23
N TRP A 49 1.28 -8.42 6.08
CA TRP A 49 1.77 -8.93 7.36
C TRP A 49 0.87 -8.52 8.52
N GLY A 50 0.79 -9.36 9.54
CA GLY A 50 -0.02 -9.12 10.72
C GLY A 50 -0.13 -10.35 11.62
N PRO A 51 -1.11 -10.39 12.53
CA PRO A 51 -1.43 -11.62 13.27
C PRO A 51 -1.61 -12.80 12.31
N GLY A 52 -1.18 -13.97 12.76
CA GLY A 52 -1.32 -15.21 11.99
C GLY A 52 -2.77 -15.43 11.57
N VAL A 53 -2.96 -16.04 10.40
CA VAL A 53 -4.30 -16.26 9.82
C VAL A 53 -5.22 -17.11 10.70
N ASP A 54 -4.65 -17.94 11.57
CA ASP A 54 -5.37 -18.81 12.50
C ASP A 54 -5.66 -18.15 13.86
N VAL A 55 -5.21 -16.91 14.07
CA VAL A 55 -5.44 -16.18 15.32
C VAL A 55 -6.83 -15.56 15.29
N GLU A 56 -7.69 -15.91 16.24
CA GLU A 56 -8.97 -15.22 16.43
C GLU A 56 -8.76 -13.83 17.05
N SER A 57 -8.54 -12.81 16.21
CA SER A 57 -8.51 -11.41 16.64
C SER A 57 -9.18 -10.48 15.61
N PRO A 58 -9.73 -9.32 16.05
CA PRO A 58 -10.26 -8.31 15.12
C PRO A 58 -9.25 -7.87 14.06
N ALA A 59 -7.96 -7.84 14.41
CA ALA A 59 -6.89 -7.49 13.46
C ALA A 59 -6.65 -8.62 12.45
N ALA A 60 -6.64 -9.89 12.87
CA ALA A 60 -6.55 -11.03 11.96
C ALA A 60 -7.71 -11.05 10.96
N GLN A 61 -8.95 -10.83 11.43
CA GLN A 61 -10.11 -10.71 10.52
C GLN A 61 -9.93 -9.52 9.57
N LYS A 62 -9.45 -8.37 10.06
CA LYS A 62 -9.23 -7.21 9.20
C LYS A 62 -8.17 -7.47 8.13
N ARG A 63 -7.18 -8.31 8.41
CA ARG A 63 -6.16 -8.75 7.46
C ARG A 63 -6.80 -9.48 6.26
N TRP A 64 -7.77 -10.35 6.53
CA TRP A 64 -8.59 -10.99 5.50
C TRP A 64 -9.40 -9.99 4.68
N ASP A 65 -10.14 -9.09 5.33
CA ASP A 65 -10.93 -8.07 4.62
C ASP A 65 -10.05 -7.21 3.70
N ILE A 66 -8.82 -6.89 4.13
CA ILE A 66 -7.84 -6.15 3.30
C ILE A 66 -7.45 -6.96 2.08
N LYS A 67 -7.11 -8.25 2.25
CA LYS A 67 -6.75 -9.13 1.15
C LYS A 67 -7.88 -9.24 0.14
N GLU A 68 -9.11 -9.51 0.59
CA GLU A 68 -10.27 -9.63 -0.29
C GLU A 68 -10.54 -8.32 -1.06
N ALA A 69 -10.57 -7.19 -0.36
CA ALA A 69 -10.81 -5.90 -1.00
C ALA A 69 -9.73 -5.51 -2.02
N LEU A 70 -8.46 -5.88 -1.78
CA LEU A 70 -7.38 -5.66 -2.75
C LEU A 70 -7.50 -6.57 -3.96
N ALA A 71 -7.91 -7.83 -3.78
CA ALA A 71 -8.17 -8.76 -4.87
C ALA A 71 -9.33 -8.27 -5.75
N GLU A 72 -10.42 -7.79 -5.15
CA GLU A 72 -11.55 -7.16 -5.88
C GLU A 72 -11.13 -5.92 -6.70
N LYS A 73 -10.05 -5.25 -6.32
CA LYS A 73 -9.47 -4.11 -7.05
C LYS A 73 -8.51 -4.52 -8.18
N GLY A 74 -8.28 -5.82 -8.37
CA GLY A 74 -7.38 -6.36 -9.40
C GLY A 74 -5.92 -6.43 -8.98
N HIS A 75 -5.61 -6.40 -7.68
CA HIS A 75 -4.27 -6.64 -7.17
C HIS A 75 -4.02 -8.12 -6.87
N ALA A 76 -2.76 -8.48 -6.59
CA ALA A 76 -2.36 -9.82 -6.14
C ALA A 76 -1.94 -9.77 -4.65
N PRO A 77 -2.89 -9.67 -3.71
CA PRO A 77 -2.59 -9.67 -2.29
C PRO A 77 -2.34 -11.10 -1.77
N VAL A 78 -1.32 -11.27 -0.97
CA VAL A 78 -0.93 -12.55 -0.37
C VAL A 78 -0.58 -12.38 1.11
N PHE A 79 -0.82 -13.42 1.88
CA PHE A 79 -0.27 -13.51 3.23
C PHE A 79 1.16 -14.06 3.19
N SER A 80 1.96 -13.73 4.21
CA SER A 80 3.32 -14.26 4.35
C SER A 80 3.37 -15.78 4.49
N GLU A 81 2.32 -16.36 5.06
CA GLU A 81 2.13 -17.78 5.33
C GLU A 81 1.72 -18.56 4.08
N GLU A 82 1.23 -17.88 3.04
CA GLU A 82 0.85 -18.50 1.76
C GLU A 82 2.03 -18.64 0.80
N LEU A 83 3.20 -18.15 1.21
CA LEU A 83 4.43 -18.20 0.42
C LEU A 83 5.37 -19.31 0.93
N ASP A 84 4.85 -20.23 1.74
CA ASP A 84 5.61 -21.29 2.44
C ASP A 84 5.73 -22.62 1.68
N ASP A 85 5.23 -22.69 0.44
CA ASP A 85 5.01 -23.97 -0.27
C ASP A 85 6.26 -24.60 -0.93
N GLU A 86 7.48 -24.16 -0.62
CA GLU A 86 8.69 -24.82 -1.15
C GLU A 86 9.30 -25.76 -0.09
N GLU A 87 9.00 -27.06 -0.23
CA GLU A 87 9.62 -28.17 0.55
C GLU A 87 11.16 -28.07 0.58
N ASP A 88 11.76 -27.49 -0.47
CA ASP A 88 13.21 -27.33 -0.63
C ASP A 88 13.85 -26.27 0.30
N LEU A 89 13.06 -25.46 1.01
CA LEU A 89 13.56 -24.38 1.88
C LEU A 89 13.29 -24.62 3.36
N GLN A 90 12.74 -25.78 3.72
CA GLN A 90 12.29 -26.06 5.09
C GLN A 90 13.45 -26.02 6.10
N ASP A 91 14.60 -26.62 5.75
CA ASP A 91 15.83 -26.60 6.55
C ASP A 91 16.35 -25.18 6.83
N LEU A 92 16.10 -24.24 5.91
CA LEU A 92 16.51 -22.84 6.07
C LEU A 92 15.56 -22.10 7.03
N ILE A 93 14.27 -22.42 7.02
CA ILE A 93 13.20 -21.65 7.69
C ILE A 93 12.97 -22.12 9.14
N GLU A 94 13.50 -23.29 9.55
CA GLU A 94 13.42 -23.79 10.93
C GLU A 94 14.18 -22.94 11.97
N THR A 95 15.02 -22.01 11.53
CA THR A 95 15.78 -21.11 12.40
C THR A 95 15.17 -19.70 12.42
N GLY A 96 15.40 -18.97 13.52
CA GLY A 96 15.01 -17.55 13.59
C GLY A 96 15.67 -16.67 12.51
N GLU A 97 16.89 -17.02 12.09
CA GLU A 97 17.59 -16.36 10.98
C GLU A 97 16.91 -16.64 9.63
N GLY A 98 16.46 -17.87 9.43
CA GLY A 98 15.64 -18.31 8.30
C GLY A 98 14.37 -17.51 8.12
N LEU A 99 13.60 -17.37 9.21
CA LEU A 99 12.36 -16.59 9.22
C LEU A 99 12.61 -15.12 8.87
N LEU A 100 13.72 -14.53 9.36
CA LEU A 100 14.09 -13.16 9.02
C LEU A 100 14.51 -13.03 7.55
N LEU A 101 15.27 -13.99 7.03
CA LEU A 101 15.66 -14.01 5.62
C LEU A 101 14.44 -14.15 4.70
N LYS A 102 13.50 -15.03 5.05
CA LYS A 102 12.21 -15.17 4.37
C LYS A 102 11.45 -13.85 4.34
N ALA A 103 11.23 -13.22 5.49
CA ALA A 103 10.53 -11.93 5.57
C ALA A 103 11.24 -10.84 4.74
N LEU A 104 12.58 -10.82 4.74
CA LEU A 104 13.36 -9.90 3.90
C LEU A 104 13.14 -10.17 2.40
N HIS A 105 13.09 -11.42 1.98
CA HIS A 105 12.84 -11.80 0.59
C HIS A 105 11.42 -11.45 0.15
N GLN A 106 10.41 -11.69 0.99
CA GLN A 106 9.04 -11.25 0.76
C GLN A 106 8.98 -9.73 0.57
N ALA A 107 9.60 -8.98 1.50
CA ALA A 107 9.62 -7.52 1.43
C ALA A 107 10.35 -6.98 0.20
N LYS A 108 11.44 -7.62 -0.25
CA LYS A 108 12.16 -7.21 -1.46
C LYS A 108 11.32 -7.41 -2.72
N ASN A 109 10.61 -8.53 -2.84
CA ASN A 109 9.90 -8.91 -4.07
C ASN A 109 8.48 -8.33 -4.16
N ALA A 110 7.86 -7.94 -3.04
CA ALA A 110 6.55 -7.29 -3.06
C ALA A 110 6.62 -5.90 -3.72
N ASP A 111 5.58 -5.51 -4.47
CA ASP A 111 5.43 -4.13 -4.96
C ASP A 111 5.03 -3.16 -3.83
N PHE A 112 4.32 -3.70 -2.83
CA PHE A 112 3.86 -2.98 -1.66
C PHE A 112 3.72 -3.90 -0.45
N LEU A 113 3.96 -3.36 0.75
CA LEU A 113 3.84 -4.05 2.02
C LEU A 113 2.80 -3.36 2.89
N ILE A 114 1.89 -4.13 3.47
CA ILE A 114 0.97 -3.68 4.49
C ILE A 114 1.30 -4.44 5.77
N LEU A 115 1.59 -3.73 6.85
CA LEU A 115 1.79 -4.29 8.17
C LEU A 115 0.62 -3.88 9.05
N LEU A 116 -0.10 -4.85 9.60
CA LEU A 116 -1.13 -4.62 10.61
C LEU A 116 -0.62 -5.18 11.95
N LEU A 117 -0.14 -4.29 12.82
CA LEU A 117 0.32 -4.70 14.15
C LEU A 117 -0.87 -5.04 15.05
N ASP A 118 -0.70 -5.97 15.97
CA ASP A 118 -1.68 -6.26 17.03
C ASP A 118 -0.89 -6.40 18.34
N ASP A 119 -1.44 -5.90 19.44
CA ASP A 119 -0.89 -6.00 20.80
C ASP A 119 -0.53 -7.43 21.20
N ARG A 120 -1.13 -8.43 20.52
CA ARG A 120 -0.96 -9.86 20.78
C ARG A 120 0.01 -10.56 19.81
N ALA A 121 0.49 -9.88 18.76
CA ALA A 121 1.28 -10.48 17.69
C ALA A 121 2.71 -9.92 17.65
N MET A 122 3.57 -10.43 18.55
CA MET A 122 4.97 -10.00 18.68
C MET A 122 5.84 -10.30 17.44
N GLY A 123 5.48 -11.28 16.61
CA GLY A 123 6.26 -11.65 15.42
C GLY A 123 6.42 -10.51 14.41
N VAL A 124 5.39 -9.66 14.27
CA VAL A 124 5.38 -8.51 13.36
C VAL A 124 6.39 -7.43 13.78
N ILE A 125 6.84 -7.42 15.05
CA ILE A 125 7.85 -6.47 15.52
C ILE A 125 9.22 -6.76 14.91
N THR A 126 9.56 -8.02 14.68
CA THR A 126 10.80 -8.38 13.96
C THR A 126 10.72 -7.92 12.50
N GLU A 127 9.55 -8.06 11.86
CA GLU A 127 9.30 -7.59 10.50
C GLU A 127 9.41 -6.07 10.37
N LEU A 128 9.01 -5.31 11.39
CA LEU A 128 9.23 -3.85 11.44
C LEU A 128 10.71 -3.48 11.26
N SER A 129 11.64 -4.28 11.80
CA SER A 129 13.08 -3.99 11.66
C SER A 129 13.53 -4.01 10.19
N ILE A 130 12.96 -4.90 9.37
CA ILE A 130 13.23 -4.99 7.92
C ILE A 130 12.74 -3.71 7.21
N CYS A 131 11.61 -3.18 7.65
CA CYS A 131 11.00 -1.96 7.10
C CYS A 131 11.82 -0.68 7.34
N THR A 132 12.87 -0.71 8.17
CA THR A 132 13.79 0.43 8.33
C THR A 132 14.70 0.64 7.11
N ARG A 133 14.85 -0.38 6.25
CA ARG A 133 15.63 -0.29 5.01
C ARG A 133 14.95 0.64 4.02
N ARG A 134 15.67 1.61 3.46
CA ARG A 134 15.11 2.68 2.61
C ARG A 134 14.29 2.16 1.40
N ASP A 135 14.79 1.11 0.74
CA ASP A 135 14.14 0.48 -0.41
C ASP A 135 12.81 -0.19 -0.05
N ILE A 136 12.70 -0.68 1.18
CA ILE A 136 11.50 -1.34 1.72
C ILE A 136 10.55 -0.31 2.31
N ALA A 137 11.06 0.64 3.10
CA ALA A 137 10.31 1.72 3.72
C ALA A 137 9.46 2.51 2.70
N ALA A 138 10.03 2.80 1.53
CA ALA A 138 9.37 3.56 0.46
C ALA A 138 8.11 2.86 -0.13
N LYS A 139 7.94 1.56 0.12
CA LYS A 139 6.80 0.75 -0.32
C LYS A 139 6.06 0.08 0.83
N THR A 140 6.22 0.59 2.06
CA THR A 140 5.59 0.03 3.26
C THR A 140 4.51 0.96 3.82
N PHE A 141 3.40 0.37 4.26
CA PHE A 141 2.38 1.02 5.08
C PHE A 141 2.17 0.24 6.38
N VAL A 142 2.43 0.90 7.50
CA VAL A 142 2.34 0.30 8.84
C VAL A 142 1.12 0.86 9.56
N MET A 143 0.22 -0.03 9.97
CA MET A 143 -0.95 0.28 10.77
C MET A 143 -0.70 -0.19 12.19
N VAL A 144 -0.75 0.74 13.14
CA VAL A 144 -0.29 0.53 14.52
C VAL A 144 -1.45 0.79 15.49
N PRO A 145 -1.74 -0.10 16.44
CA PRO A 145 -2.63 0.21 17.56
C PRO A 145 -2.18 1.47 18.31
N GLU A 146 -3.11 2.35 18.70
CA GLU A 146 -2.78 3.54 19.49
C GLU A 146 -2.14 3.20 20.84
N SER A 147 -2.43 2.02 21.41
CA SER A 147 -1.80 1.50 22.63
C SER A 147 -0.28 1.48 22.55
N PHE A 148 0.30 1.33 21.35
CA PHE A 148 1.75 1.28 21.15
C PHE A 148 2.42 2.63 21.32
N GLN A 149 1.72 3.77 21.17
CA GLN A 149 2.36 5.10 21.20
C GLN A 149 3.14 5.39 22.49
N LYS A 150 2.81 4.70 23.58
CA LYS A 150 3.47 4.85 24.88
C LYS A 150 4.41 3.69 25.21
N ASP A 151 4.52 2.72 24.32
CA ASP A 151 5.31 1.52 24.51
C ASP A 151 6.75 1.70 23.96
N PHE A 152 7.67 0.92 24.51
CA PHE A 152 9.04 0.80 24.02
C PHE A 152 9.08 0.46 22.52
N THR A 153 8.15 -0.38 22.04
CA THR A 153 8.02 -0.74 20.62
C THR A 153 7.88 0.48 19.72
N TYR A 154 7.12 1.50 20.13
CA TYR A 154 7.02 2.74 19.36
C TYR A 154 8.35 3.48 19.29
N THR A 155 9.00 3.66 20.44
CA THR A 155 10.27 4.38 20.54
C THR A 155 11.40 3.68 19.79
N ALA A 156 11.46 2.36 19.84
CA ALA A 156 12.58 1.56 19.31
C ALA A 156 12.43 1.20 17.83
N ALA A 157 11.21 0.94 17.33
CA ALA A 157 11.00 0.42 15.97
C ALA A 157 10.22 1.38 15.07
N ILE A 158 9.13 1.97 15.58
CA ILE A 158 8.19 2.74 14.76
C ILE A 158 8.77 4.12 14.39
N THR A 159 9.43 4.79 15.34
CA THR A 159 10.09 6.10 15.08
C THR A 159 11.14 6.02 13.97
N MET A 160 11.87 4.91 13.87
CA MET A 160 12.90 4.70 12.84
C MET A 160 12.30 4.61 11.43
N ILE A 161 11.09 4.04 11.31
CA ILE A 161 10.37 3.92 10.04
C ILE A 161 9.68 5.23 9.67
N GLN A 162 9.17 5.96 10.67
CA GLN A 162 8.41 7.21 10.48
C GLN A 162 9.24 8.29 9.76
N GLY A 163 10.56 8.33 10.00
CA GLY A 163 11.50 9.23 9.30
C GLY A 163 11.97 8.74 7.93
N GLY A 164 11.70 7.48 7.55
CA GLY A 164 12.32 6.77 6.42
C GLY A 164 11.51 6.73 5.11
N ASN A 165 10.38 7.46 5.01
CA ASN A 165 9.35 7.39 3.96
C ASN A 165 8.28 6.29 4.12
N GLY A 166 8.34 5.49 5.19
CA GLY A 166 7.25 4.59 5.56
C GLY A 166 6.03 5.38 6.01
N ALA A 167 4.84 5.03 5.51
CA ALA A 167 3.61 5.64 5.99
C ALA A 167 3.15 4.87 7.23
N ILE A 168 2.97 5.58 8.35
CA ILE A 168 2.49 5.01 9.60
C ILE A 168 1.12 5.61 9.89
N GLN A 169 0.16 4.75 10.19
CA GLN A 169 -1.18 5.17 10.60
C GLN A 169 -1.54 4.48 11.92
N PHE A 170 -1.90 5.29 12.91
CA PHE A 170 -2.44 4.76 14.15
C PHE A 170 -3.92 4.41 13.99
N TYR A 171 -4.37 3.42 14.75
CA TYR A 171 -5.76 3.01 14.78
C TYR A 171 -6.20 2.56 16.18
N THR A 172 -7.50 2.64 16.42
CA THR A 172 -8.20 2.08 17.59
C THR A 172 -9.00 0.84 17.20
N TYR A 173 -9.39 0.01 18.17
CA TYR A 173 -10.26 -1.14 17.86
C TYR A 173 -11.58 -0.74 17.18
N THR A 174 -12.12 0.44 17.50
CA THR A 174 -13.31 0.98 16.82
C THR A 174 -13.04 1.28 15.34
N ASP A 175 -11.81 1.63 14.96
CA ASP A 175 -11.43 1.87 13.55
C ASP A 175 -11.36 0.56 12.74
N LEU A 176 -11.08 -0.58 13.39
CA LEU A 176 -11.19 -1.90 12.78
C LEU A 176 -12.66 -2.21 12.46
N GLU A 177 -13.56 -2.02 13.43
CA GLU A 177 -15.00 -2.25 13.27
C GLU A 177 -15.62 -1.33 12.21
N ARG A 178 -15.23 -0.05 12.19
CA ARG A 178 -15.74 0.96 11.24
C ARG A 178 -15.07 0.91 9.86
N CYS A 179 -14.22 -0.09 9.59
CA CYS A 179 -13.52 -0.27 8.32
C CYS A 179 -12.61 0.91 7.91
N TYR A 180 -12.16 1.73 8.86
CA TYR A 180 -11.22 2.82 8.57
C TYR A 180 -9.83 2.27 8.24
N VAL A 181 -9.42 1.19 8.93
CA VAL A 181 -8.17 0.46 8.65
C VAL A 181 -8.20 -0.13 7.24
N LEU A 182 -9.30 -0.81 6.87
CA LEU A 182 -9.51 -1.35 5.53
C LEU A 182 -9.43 -0.26 4.46
N THR A 183 -10.18 0.83 4.67
CA THR A 183 -10.23 1.97 3.73
C THR A 183 -8.85 2.58 3.53
N ALA A 184 -8.08 2.75 4.61
CA ALA A 184 -6.74 3.30 4.56
C ALA A 184 -5.76 2.41 3.79
N ALA A 185 -5.78 1.09 4.07
CA ALA A 185 -4.97 0.10 3.39
C ALA A 185 -5.21 0.12 1.87
N VAL A 186 -6.47 -0.01 1.45
CA VAL A 186 -6.86 0.01 0.02
C VAL A 186 -6.46 1.33 -0.64
N LYS A 187 -6.74 2.48 0.01
CA LYS A 187 -6.38 3.80 -0.53
C LYS A 187 -4.87 3.93 -0.73
N ARG A 188 -4.06 3.34 0.15
CA ARG A 188 -2.61 3.43 0.07
C ARG A 188 -2.04 2.60 -1.08
N VAL A 189 -2.55 1.39 -1.29
CA VAL A 189 -2.19 0.55 -2.44
C VAL A 189 -2.62 1.20 -3.75
N GLU A 190 -3.83 1.76 -3.80
CA GLU A 190 -4.34 2.51 -4.95
C GLU A 190 -3.49 3.74 -5.28
N ALA A 191 -3.01 4.45 -4.25
CA ALA A 191 -2.08 5.57 -4.43
C ALA A 191 -0.74 5.07 -4.99
N ARG A 192 -0.24 3.92 -4.54
CA ARG A 192 0.96 3.29 -5.10
C ARG A 192 0.77 2.92 -6.57
N ARG A 193 -0.37 2.32 -6.93
CA ARG A 193 -0.71 1.98 -8.33
C ARG A 193 -0.62 3.19 -9.25
N ARG A 194 -1.16 4.34 -8.81
CA ARG A 194 -1.08 5.61 -9.57
C ARG A 194 0.36 6.13 -9.71
N LEU A 195 1.20 5.96 -8.68
CA LEU A 195 2.62 6.32 -8.79
C LEU A 195 3.35 5.46 -9.83
N PHE A 196 3.06 4.15 -9.88
CA PHE A 196 3.59 3.26 -10.92
C PHE A 196 3.12 3.68 -12.32
N ALA A 197 1.84 4.01 -12.48
CA ALA A 197 1.32 4.53 -13.75
C ALA A 197 2.07 5.80 -14.18
N TRP A 198 2.26 6.75 -13.25
CA TRP A 198 2.97 7.99 -13.50
C TRP A 198 4.43 7.75 -13.92
N GLN A 199 5.13 6.82 -13.25
CA GLN A 199 6.50 6.42 -13.61
C GLN A 199 6.59 5.79 -15.00
N ARG A 200 5.63 4.92 -15.37
CA ARG A 200 5.57 4.28 -16.69
C ARG A 200 5.31 5.25 -17.84
N SER A 201 4.55 6.31 -17.60
CA SER A 201 4.28 7.34 -18.61
C SER A 201 5.49 8.23 -18.94
N GLY A 202 6.68 7.94 -18.39
CA GLY A 202 7.92 8.68 -18.69
C GLY A 202 7.95 10.10 -18.13
N ALA A 203 7.10 10.41 -17.16
CA ALA A 203 6.97 11.76 -16.60
C ALA A 203 7.87 11.99 -15.37
N ILE A 204 9.06 11.38 -15.33
CA ILE A 204 10.13 11.71 -14.36
C ILE A 204 11.39 12.16 -15.12
N VAL A 205 11.77 13.42 -14.85
CA VAL A 205 13.13 13.96 -14.86
C VAL A 205 13.75 13.66 -13.50
#